data_AF-A0A973SEK8-F1
#
_entry.id   AF-A0A973SEK8-F1
#
_cell.length_a   1.000
_cell.length_b   1.000
_cell.length_c   1.000
_cell.angle_alpha   90.00
_cell.angle_beta   90.00
_cell.angle_gamma   90.00
#
_symmetry.space_group_name_H-M   'P 1'
#
loop_
_entity.id
_entity.type
_entity.pdbx_description
1 polymer ?
#
loop_
_entity_poly.entity_id
_entity_poly.type
_entity_poly.pdbx_seq_one_letter_code
_entity_poly.pdbx_strand_id
1 'polypeptide(L)' 'MVTSRKGAGGKTAAKKKAAAVPAAPDLVQLLTPEGDLVEHPEYAIDLSPEEYRGLYRDMVLVRRIDAEGTALQRQGEL' A
#
# COMPACT_ATOMS: atom_id res chain seq x y z
N MET A 1 -22.42 -43.66 28.18
CA MET A 1 -21.33 -42.68 27.98
C MET A 1 -21.66 -41.91 26.71
N VAL A 2 -22.31 -40.75 26.87
CA VAL A 2 -22.66 -39.85 25.76
C VAL A 2 -21.45 -38.95 25.51
N THR A 3 -20.93 -38.96 24.28
CA THR A 3 -20.16 -37.82 23.78
C THR A 3 -20.78 -37.34 22.47
N SER A 4 -21.45 -36.19 22.59
CA SER A 4 -21.80 -35.26 21.51
C SER A 4 -20.58 -35.01 20.62
N ARG A 5 -20.70 -35.04 19.28
CA ARG A 5 -21.32 -34.07 18.35
C ARG A 5 -20.48 -32.80 18.13
N LYS A 6 -20.45 -32.38 16.86
CA LYS A 6 -20.06 -31.07 16.26
C LYS A 6 -18.67 -31.11 15.60
N GLY A 7 -18.48 -30.74 14.33
CA GLY A 7 -19.30 -30.14 13.28
C GLY A 7 -18.28 -29.61 12.26
N ALA A 8 -18.31 -30.07 11.00
CA ALA A 8 -18.90 -29.37 9.86
C ALA A 8 -18.33 -27.96 9.60
N GLY A 9 -17.72 -27.81 8.42
CA GLY A 9 -17.35 -26.52 7.81
C GLY A 9 -16.14 -26.77 6.91
N GLY A 10 -16.21 -26.73 5.60
CA GLY A 10 -17.03 -25.87 4.75
C GLY A 10 -16.07 -25.25 3.74
N LYS A 11 -16.42 -25.34 2.47
CA LYS A 11 -15.54 -25.18 1.30
C LYS A 11 -15.00 -23.76 1.10
N THR A 12 -13.89 -23.69 0.36
CA THR A 12 -13.54 -22.72 -0.70
C THR A 12 -13.50 -21.23 -0.38
N ALA A 13 -12.34 -20.61 -0.64
CA ALA A 13 -12.27 -19.37 -1.41
C ALA A 13 -10.90 -19.25 -2.09
N ALA A 14 -10.88 -19.47 -3.41
CA ALA A 14 -9.74 -19.12 -4.25
C ALA A 14 -9.53 -17.60 -4.22
N LYS A 15 -8.35 -17.12 -3.80
CA LYS A 15 -7.98 -15.71 -3.99
C LYS A 15 -7.38 -15.55 -5.40
N LYS A 16 -8.07 -14.76 -6.22
CA LYS A 16 -7.75 -14.39 -7.61
C LYS A 16 -6.30 -13.90 -7.73
N LYS A 17 -5.57 -14.41 -8.72
CA LYS A 17 -4.33 -13.80 -9.24
C LYS A 17 -4.64 -12.38 -9.70
N ALA A 18 -4.07 -11.38 -9.05
CA ALA A 18 -3.85 -10.08 -9.67
C ALA A 18 -2.97 -10.30 -10.91
N ALA A 19 -3.26 -9.58 -12.00
CA ALA A 19 -2.60 -9.72 -13.28
C ALA A 19 -1.07 -9.67 -13.11
N ALA A 20 -0.39 -10.69 -13.63
CA ALA A 20 1.06 -10.83 -13.49
C ALA A 20 1.77 -9.73 -14.28
N VAL A 21 2.32 -8.76 -13.56
CA VAL A 21 3.40 -7.89 -14.03
C VAL A 21 4.59 -8.80 -14.37
N PRO A 22 5.27 -8.65 -15.53
CA PRO A 22 6.42 -9.49 -15.89
C PRO A 22 7.42 -9.50 -14.74
N ALA A 23 7.95 -10.69 -14.41
CA ALA A 23 8.70 -10.97 -13.19
C ALA A 23 9.83 -9.96 -12.95
N ALA A 24 9.48 -8.91 -12.22
CA ALA A 24 10.36 -7.92 -11.64
C ALA A 24 11.11 -8.58 -10.47
N PRO A 25 12.25 -8.02 -10.02
CA PRO A 25 12.86 -8.41 -8.73
C PRO A 25 11.80 -8.50 -7.65
N ASP A 26 11.99 -9.35 -6.63
CA ASP A 26 11.02 -9.55 -5.55
C ASP A 26 10.53 -8.19 -4.99
N LEU A 27 9.36 -7.75 -5.43
CA LEU A 27 8.80 -6.44 -5.11
C LEU A 27 8.10 -6.55 -3.76
N VAL A 28 8.49 -5.67 -2.85
CA VAL A 28 7.84 -5.53 -1.55
C VAL A 28 6.76 -4.47 -1.67
N GLN A 29 5.52 -4.86 -1.40
CA GLN A 29 4.38 -3.94 -1.34
C GLN A 29 3.74 -4.03 0.04
N LEU A 30 3.78 -2.92 0.79
CA LEU A 30 3.29 -2.85 2.16
C LEU A 30 1.87 -2.25 2.25
N LEU A 31 1.36 -1.65 1.18
CA LEU A 31 0.02 -1.08 1.13
C LEU A 31 -0.81 -1.76 0.06
N THR A 32 -2.05 -2.11 0.38
CA THR A 32 -3.06 -2.48 -0.62
C THR A 32 -3.44 -1.26 -1.47
N PRO A 33 -4.03 -1.44 -2.66
CA PRO A 33 -4.58 -0.33 -3.45
C PRO A 33 -5.63 0.49 -2.70
N GLU A 34 -6.33 -0.12 -1.75
CA GLU A 34 -7.32 0.51 -0.87
C GLU A 34 -6.68 1.34 0.25
N GLY A 35 -5.36 1.21 0.46
CA GLY A 35 -4.58 1.93 1.47
C GLY A 35 -4.39 1.19 2.79
N ASP A 36 -4.87 -0.05 2.90
CA ASP A 36 -4.65 -0.88 4.08
C ASP A 36 -3.20 -1.39 4.15
N LEU A 37 -2.60 -1.35 5.34
CA LEU A 37 -1.25 -1.85 5.61
C LEU A 37 -1.24 -3.39 5.65
N VAL A 38 -0.28 -3.99 4.94
CA VAL A 38 0.00 -5.42 4.95
C VAL A 38 1.29 -5.65 5.74
N GLU A 39 1.21 -6.50 6.77
CA GLU A 39 2.40 -6.85 7.57
C GLU A 39 3.40 -7.67 6.74
N HIS A 40 4.68 -7.29 6.84
CA HIS A 40 5.78 -8.00 6.21
C HIS A 40 6.87 -8.33 7.23
N PRO A 41 7.35 -9.59 7.32
CA PRO A 41 8.29 -10.01 8.37
C PRO A 41 9.63 -9.26 8.32
N GLU A 42 10.11 -8.91 7.13
CA GLU A 42 11.39 -8.20 6.94
C GLU A 42 11.26 -6.67 6.87
N TYR A 43 10.03 -6.16 6.72
CA TYR A 43 9.77 -4.74 6.44
C TYR A 43 8.58 -4.23 7.28
N ALA A 44 8.61 -4.49 8.58
CA ALA A 44 7.64 -3.94 9.50
C ALA A 44 7.77 -2.40 9.55
N ILE A 45 6.62 -1.70 9.53
CA ILE A 45 6.57 -0.26 9.70
C ILE A 45 6.12 0.05 11.12
N ASP A 46 6.97 0.73 11.87
CA ASP A 46 6.66 1.27 13.19
C ASP A 46 6.90 2.78 13.15
N LEU A 47 5.88 3.52 12.74
CA LEU A 47 5.90 4.98 12.67
C LEU A 47 4.80 5.54 13.56
N SER A 48 5.10 6.63 14.24
CA SER A 48 4.11 7.40 14.98
C SER A 48 3.11 8.09 14.04
N PRO A 49 1.90 8.40 14.51
CA PRO A 49 0.94 9.21 13.74
C PRO A 49 1.51 10.55 13.25
N GLU A 50 2.43 11.16 14.01
CA GLU A 50 3.08 12.42 13.68
C GLU A 50 4.03 12.27 12.49
N GLU A 51 4.82 11.19 12.48
CA GLU A 51 5.72 10.87 11.36
C GLU A 51 4.95 10.58 10.07
N TYR A 52 3.84 9.83 10.14
CA TYR A 52 2.98 9.62 8.98
C TYR A 52 2.47 10.93 8.37
N ARG A 53 2.03 11.86 9.21
CA ARG A 53 1.57 13.18 8.75
C ARG A 53 2.71 14.01 8.17
N GLY A 54 3.91 13.89 8.73
CA GLY A 54 5.14 14.50 8.19
C GLY A 54 5.44 14.01 6.77
N LEU A 55 5.53 12.68 6.59
CA LEU A 55 5.77 12.07 5.28
C LEU A 55 4.72 12.47 4.24
N TYR A 56 3.44 12.48 4.63
CA TYR A 56 2.37 12.93 3.75
C TYR A 56 2.50 14.41 3.37
N ARG A 57 2.82 15.27 4.35
CA ARG A 57 3.03 16.70 4.12
C ARG A 57 4.16 16.92 3.11
N ASP A 58 5.26 16.21 3.26
CA ASP A 58 6.40 16.33 2.36
C ASP A 58 6.03 15.94 0.92
N MET A 59 5.30 14.83 0.74
CA MET A 59 4.81 14.41 -0.58
C MET A 59 3.92 15.47 -1.24
N VAL A 60 3.01 16.09 -0.48
CA VAL A 60 2.12 17.14 -0.99
C VAL A 60 2.89 18.42 -1.34
N LEU A 61 3.86 18.81 -0.51
CA LEU A 61 4.67 20.00 -0.74
C LEU A 61 5.51 19.87 -2.01
N VAL A 62 6.18 18.74 -2.20
CA VAL A 62 6.95 18.47 -3.43
C VAL A 62 6.03 18.51 -4.65
N ARG A 63 4.86 17.89 -4.57
CA ARG A 63 3.90 17.88 -5.68
C ARG A 63 3.44 19.26 -6.08
N ARG A 64 3.30 20.18 -5.12
CA ARG A 64 2.95 21.57 -5.39
C ARG A 64 4.07 22.29 -6.14
N ILE A 65 5.32 22.10 -5.70
CA ILE A 65 6.49 22.69 -6.35
C ILE A 65 6.58 22.19 -7.80
N ASP A 66 6.37 20.90 -8.05
CA ASP A 66 6.37 20.35 -9.41
C ASP A 66 5.30 21.00 -10.31
N ALA A 67 4.11 21.23 -9.76
CA ALA A 67 3.00 21.85 -10.49
C ALA A 67 3.32 23.30 -10.85
N GLU A 68 3.86 24.06 -9.89
CA GLU A 68 4.27 25.45 -10.10
C GLU A 68 5.45 25.54 -11.07
N GLY A 69 6.46 24.69 -10.92
CA GLY A 69 7.61 24.62 -11.83
C GLY A 69 7.21 24.27 -13.27
N THR A 70 6.27 23.33 -13.44
CA THR A 70 5.72 23.00 -14.77
C THR A 70 4.97 24.19 -15.38
N ALA A 71 4.26 24.98 -14.56
CA ALA A 71 3.56 26.17 -15.04
C ALA A 71 4.55 27.25 -15.49
N LEU A 72 5.59 27.53 -14.71
CA LEU A 72 6.65 28.49 -15.05
C LEU A 72 7.41 28.07 -16.32
N GLN A 73 7.74 26.79 -16.45
CA GLN A 73 8.39 26.24 -17.65
C GLN A 73 7.57 26.50 -18.92
N ARG A 74 6.23 26.36 -18.85
CA ARG A 74 5.36 26.61 -20.01
C ARG A 74 5.25 28.09 -20.38
N GLN A 75 5.49 28.97 -19.42
CA GLN A 75 5.47 30.42 -19.62
C GLN A 75 6.84 30.94 -20.11
N GLY A 76 7.89 30.12 -20.04
CA GLY A 76 9.26 30.54 -20.35
C GLY A 76 9.89 31.37 -19.22
N GLU A 77 9.34 31.31 -18.02
CA GLU A 77 9.86 31.98 -16.81
C GLU A 77 10.79 31.08 -15.99
N LEU A 78 10.94 29.82 -16.41
CA LEU A 78 11.91 28.84 -15.90
C LEU A 78 12.99 28.56 -16.94
#